data_AF-A0A3N5PTQ8-F1
#
_entry.id   AF-A0A3N5PTQ8-F1
#
_cell.length_a   1.000
_cell.length_b   1.000
_cell.length_c   1.000
_cell.angle_alpha   90.00
_cell.angle_beta   90.00
_cell.angle_gamma   90.00
#
_symmetry.space_group_name_H-M   'P 1'
#
loop_
_entity.id
_entity.type
_entity.pdbx_description
1 polymer ?
#
loop_
_entity_poly.entity_id
_entity_poly.type
_entity_poly.pdbx_seq_one_letter_code
_entity_poly.pdbx_strand_id
1 'polypeptide(L)' 'MDKINIVSFSGGKDSTAMLLMMLERGIPVDRVICVDTTKEFPAMYEHIEKVQTMIEP' A
#
# COMPACT_ATOMS: atom_id res chain seq x y z
N MET A 1 22.00 -12.60 0.89
CA MET A 1 20.74 -12.24 0.22
C MET A 1 20.24 -11.00 0.92
N ASP A 2 20.09 -9.90 0.20
CA ASP A 2 19.59 -8.66 0.80
C ASP A 2 18.13 -8.85 1.22
N LYS A 3 17.74 -8.21 2.33
CA LYS A 3 16.40 -8.31 2.89
C LYS A 3 15.45 -7.45 2.07
N ILE A 4 14.38 -8.05 1.56
CA ILE A 4 13.34 -7.37 0.77
C ILE A 4 12.13 -7.14 1.66
N ASN A 5 11.58 -5.93 1.65
CA ASN A 5 10.37 -5.55 2.35
C ASN A 5 9.20 -5.49 1.36
N ILE A 6 8.34 -6.52 1.43
CA ILE A 6 7.10 -6.61 0.63
C ILE A 6 5.92 -6.26 1.53
N VAL A 7 5.16 -5.24 1.14
CA VAL A 7 4.01 -4.74 1.91
C VAL A 7 2.73 -5.32 1.36
N SER A 8 1.98 -6.06 2.19
CA SER A 8 0.58 -6.41 1.89
C SER A 8 -0.31 -5.21 2.20
N PHE A 9 -1.05 -4.75 1.19
CA PHE A 9 -1.86 -3.54 1.26
C PHE A 9 -3.30 -3.85 0.87
N SER A 10 -4.25 -3.64 1.78
CA SER A 10 -5.67 -3.88 1.55
C SER A 10 -6.47 -2.61 1.24
N GLY A 11 -5.83 -1.43 1.30
CA GLY A 11 -6.55 -0.15 1.27
C GLY A 11 -7.23 0.22 2.60
N GLY A 12 -7.31 -0.70 3.57
CA GLY A 12 -7.85 -0.39 4.89
C GLY A 12 -6.97 0.57 5.68
N LYS A 13 -7.60 1.33 6.60
CA LYS A 13 -6.99 2.35 7.45
C LYS A 13 -5.61 1.97 8.00
N ASP A 14 -5.48 0.79 8.59
CA ASP A 14 -4.24 0.37 9.26
C ASP A 14 -3.14 0.01 8.25
N SER A 15 -3.50 -0.62 7.12
CA SER A 15 -2.54 -0.93 6.05
C SER A 15 -2.04 0.34 5.34
N THR A 16 -2.93 1.34 5.16
CA THR A 16 -2.57 2.66 4.65
C THR A 16 -1.63 3.39 5.61
N ALA A 17 -1.97 3.43 6.91
CA ALA A 17 -1.12 4.07 7.91
C ALA A 17 0.26 3.41 7.98
N MET A 18 0.32 2.07 7.98
CA MET A 18 1.58 1.33 8.00
C MET A 18 2.46 1.69 6.80
N LEU A 19 1.90 1.65 5.57
CA LEU A 19 2.64 1.95 4.35
C LEU A 19 3.20 3.38 4.36
N LEU A 20 2.36 4.37 4.66
CA LEU A 20 2.79 5.78 4.72
C LEU A 20 3.85 6.01 5.80
N MET A 21 3.70 5.40 6.97
CA MET A 21 4.67 5.52 8.06
C MET A 21 6.00 4.84 7.74
N MET A 22 6.01 3.74 6.98
CA MET A 22 7.25 3.13 6.50
C MET A 22 8.02 4.11 5.60
N LEU A 23 7.33 4.75 4.65
CA LEU A 23 7.92 5.75 3.75
C LEU A 23 8.42 6.97 4.53
N GLU A 24 7.60 7.53 5.42
CA GLU A 24 7.97 8.69 6.26
C GLU A 24 9.19 8.42 7.14
N ARG A 25 9.34 7.18 7.63
CA ARG A 25 10.47 6.76 8.47
C ARG A 25 11.69 6.27 7.69
N GLY A 26 11.66 6.34 6.34
CA GLY A 26 12.74 5.85 5.49
C GLY A 26 12.97 4.33 5.56
N ILE A 27 11.95 3.56 5.97
CA ILE A 27 11.99 2.10 5.92
C ILE A 27 11.77 1.68 4.46
N PRO A 28 12.69 0.92 3.83
CA PRO A 28 12.55 0.53 2.44
C PRO A 28 11.24 -0.23 2.18
N VAL A 29 10.57 0.08 1.06
CA VAL A 29 9.40 -0.64 0.55
C VAL A 29 9.72 -1.02 -0.90
N ASP A 30 10.05 -2.29 -1.13
CA ASP A 30 10.47 -2.77 -2.46
C ASP A 30 9.29 -3.12 -3.36
N ARG A 31 8.20 -3.56 -2.74
CA ARG A 31 6.95 -3.97 -3.41
C ARG A 31 5.76 -3.69 -2.49
N VAL A 32 4.67 -3.24 -3.10
CA VAL A 32 3.34 -3.19 -2.48
C VAL A 32 2.45 -4.15 -3.25
N ILE A 33 1.77 -5.06 -2.54
CA ILE A 33 0.86 -6.05 -3.13
C ILE A 33 -0.54 -5.76 -2.61
N CYS A 34 -1.42 -5.37 -3.54
CA CYS A 34 -2.86 -5.31 -3.34
C CYS A 34 -3.52 -6.48 -4.09
N VAL A 35 -4.37 -7.25 -3.41
CA VAL A 35 -5.08 -8.38 -4.01
C VAL A 35 -6.54 -7.99 -4.22
N ASP A 36 -6.93 -7.82 -5.48
CA ASP A 36 -8.31 -7.51 -5.83
C ASP A 36 -9.21 -8.76 -5.73
N THR A 37 -10.20 -8.70 -4.85
CA THR A 37 -11.20 -9.76 -4.66
C THR A 37 -12.38 -9.63 -5.62
N THR A 38 -12.47 -8.54 -6.38
CA THR A 38 -13.63 -8.11 -7.18
C THR A 38 -14.89 -7.83 -6.36
N LYS A 39 -14.76 -7.69 -5.03
CA LYS A 39 -15.86 -7.51 -4.07
C LYS A 39 -15.72 -6.27 -3.20
N GLU A 40 -14.72 -5.43 -3.46
CA GLU A 40 -14.57 -4.17 -2.75
C GLU A 40 -15.63 -3.16 -3.17
N PHE A 41 -15.94 -2.22 -2.28
CA PHE A 41 -16.79 -1.09 -2.65
C PHE A 41 -16.06 -0.17 -3.64
N PRO A 42 -16.77 0.53 -4.55
CA PRO A 42 -16.15 1.48 -5.48
C PRO A 42 -15.21 2.49 -4.80
N ALA A 43 -15.61 3.01 -3.65
CA ALA A 43 -14.81 3.94 -2.86
C ALA A 43 -13.46 3.35 -2.38
N MET A 44 -13.36 2.03 -2.22
CA MET A 44 -12.09 1.38 -1.87
C MET A 44 -11.13 1.37 -3.05
N TYR A 45 -11.63 1.11 -4.27
CA TYR A 45 -10.80 1.20 -5.48
C TYR A 45 -10.27 2.62 -5.70
N GLU A 46 -11.13 3.64 -5.56
CA GLU A 46 -10.73 5.05 -5.62
C GLU A 46 -9.67 5.39 -4.56
N HIS A 47 -9.83 4.86 -3.34
CA HIS A 47 -8.86 5.05 -2.27
C HIS A 47 -7.53 4.36 -2.55
N ILE A 48 -7.53 3.13 -3.07
CA ILE A 48 -6.32 2.41 -3.45
C ILE A 48 -5.57 3.17 -4.56
N GLU A 49 -6.27 3.65 -5.59
CA GLU A 49 -5.70 4.44 -6.69
C GLU A 49 -5.11 5.77 -6.17
N LYS A 50 -5.81 6.44 -5.25
CA LYS A 50 -5.30 7.65 -4.59
C LYS A 50 -4.01 7.36 -3.82
N VAL A 51 -3.97 6.28 -3.03
CA VAL A 51 -2.76 5.88 -2.28
C VAL A 51 -1.63 5.54 -3.22
N GLN A 52 -1.90 4.79 -4.30
CA GLN A 52 -0.92 4.48 -5.33
C GLN A 52 -0.30 5.76 -5.92
N THR A 53 -1.12 6.71 -6.35
CA THR A 53 -0.65 8.00 -6.90
C THR A 53 0.19 8.81 -5.89
N MET A 54 -0.06 8.67 -4.59
CA MET A 54 0.72 9.35 -3.55
C MET A 54 2.12 8.76 -3.31
N ILE A 55 2.34 7.49 -3.67
CA ILE A 55 3.55 6.75 -3.33
C ILE A 55 4.34 6.26 -4.56
N GLU A 56 3.81 6.44 -5.76
CA GLU A 56 4.53 6.16 -7.00
C GLU A 56 5.80 7.03 -7.08
N PRO A 57 6.94 6.46 -7.53
CA PRO A 57 8.23 7.15 -7.62
C PRO A 57 8.30 8.21 -8.73
#